data_AF-A0A3B9AHD0-F1
#
_entry.id   AF-A0A3B9AHD0-F1
#
_cell.length_a   1.000
_cell.length_b   1.000
_cell.length_c   1.000
_cell.angle_alpha   90.00
_cell.angle_beta   90.00
_cell.angle_gamma   90.00
#
_symmetry.space_group_name_H-M   'P 1'
#
loop_
_entity.id
_entity.type
_entity.pdbx_description
1 polymer ?
#
loop_
_entity_poly.entity_id
_entity_poly.type
_entity_poly.pdbx_seq_one_letter_code
_entity_poly.pdbx_strand_id
1 'polypeptide(L)'
;MTLKTHTPIFFIPKHILVSALCFLAPIMLFGQTVEDCTNGLDDDNDGLIDCFDTDCTCTGQCDSFYYTTCNPDCYYLPPCGPVSLATKWISNAETGTYSPLVAGDLDGDGIPEVVTTLVEGAEMYILDGATGQIKYQTTNPNTVWPGGTAPAIADLDNDGFGEIVLVGDNRRLYCYDHTGVLQFVGPTIVGYDYRYRYAVPNIADFDHNGVPEINIGNQIFSGQTGALLSSGGTGDAKE
;
A
#
# COMPACT_ATOMS: atom_id res chain seq x y z
N MET A 1 -32.59 64.06 44.64
CA MET A 1 -33.92 64.71 44.71
C MET A 1 -34.38 64.95 43.28
N THR A 2 -35.64 64.59 43.01
CA THR A 2 -36.28 64.34 41.71
C THR A 2 -36.63 65.61 40.92
N LEU A 3 -37.05 65.39 39.66
CA LEU A 3 -37.85 66.23 38.71
C LEU A 3 -37.05 66.83 37.54
N LYS A 4 -37.25 66.38 36.28
CA LYS A 4 -38.36 66.63 35.32
C LYS A 4 -38.66 68.14 35.19
N THR A 5 -38.81 68.81 34.05
CA THR A 5 -38.98 68.53 32.61
C THR A 5 -38.98 69.91 31.91
N HIS A 6 -38.56 70.02 30.66
CA HIS A 6 -39.38 70.54 29.54
C HIS A 6 -38.55 70.81 28.29
N THR A 7 -38.98 70.22 27.18
CA THR A 7 -38.65 70.54 25.80
C THR A 7 -39.31 71.84 25.35
N PRO A 8 -38.69 72.55 24.40
CA PRO A 8 -39.48 73.04 23.29
C PRO A 8 -38.87 72.73 21.92
N ILE A 9 -39.81 72.62 20.98
CA ILE A 9 -39.73 72.26 19.57
C ILE A 9 -39.06 73.38 18.77
N PHE A 10 -38.22 73.03 17.79
CA PHE A 10 -37.77 73.95 16.73
C PHE A 10 -37.89 73.29 15.35
N PHE A 11 -38.54 73.98 14.43
CA PHE A 11 -38.76 73.59 13.04
C PHE A 11 -38.07 74.60 12.10
N ILE A 12 -37.13 74.09 11.28
CA ILE A 12 -36.81 74.43 9.87
C ILE A 12 -36.27 75.87 9.59
N PRO A 13 -35.12 76.04 8.88
CA PRO A 13 -35.11 75.85 7.43
C PRO A 13 -33.92 75.18 6.75
N LYS A 14 -34.25 74.79 5.51
CA LYS A 14 -33.56 73.94 4.54
C LYS A 14 -32.32 74.58 3.93
N HIS A 15 -31.48 73.68 3.40
CA HIS A 15 -30.38 73.87 2.44
C HIS A 15 -29.00 74.12 3.06
N ILE A 16 -28.29 73.02 3.35
CA ILE A 16 -26.93 72.69 2.89
C ILE A 16 -26.76 71.19 3.15
N LEU A 17 -26.64 70.38 2.11
CA LEU A 17 -26.10 69.02 2.22
C LEU A 17 -25.23 68.74 1.01
N VAL A 18 -23.92 68.85 1.23
CA VAL A 18 -22.87 68.36 0.35
C VAL A 18 -22.88 66.83 0.46
N SER A 19 -23.11 66.16 -0.67
CA SER A 19 -23.16 64.71 -0.78
C SER A 19 -21.76 64.11 -0.68
N ALA A 20 -21.39 63.58 0.48
CA ALA A 20 -20.25 62.67 0.65
C ALA A 20 -20.73 61.24 0.37
N LEU A 21 -20.51 60.77 -0.86
CA LEU A 21 -20.81 59.40 -1.27
C LEU A 21 -19.55 58.53 -1.03
N CYS A 22 -19.33 58.08 0.20
CA CYS A 22 -18.41 56.97 0.47
C CYS A 22 -19.18 55.67 0.32
N PHE A 23 -18.95 54.97 -0.80
CA PHE A 23 -19.39 53.60 -1.00
C PHE A 23 -18.76 52.70 0.07
N LEU A 24 -19.59 52.13 0.95
CA LEU A 24 -19.22 50.91 1.68
C LEU A 24 -19.11 49.78 0.66
N ALA A 25 -17.90 49.30 0.41
CA ALA A 25 -17.72 47.96 -0.12
C ALA A 25 -18.07 46.96 1.00
N PRO A 26 -18.90 45.93 0.75
CA PRO A 26 -19.02 44.84 1.69
C PRO A 26 -17.70 44.07 1.64
N ILE A 27 -16.98 44.06 2.76
CA ILE A 27 -15.90 43.11 2.97
C ILE A 27 -16.59 41.74 3.04
N MET A 28 -16.58 40.99 1.94
CA MET A 28 -16.87 39.57 1.97
C MET A 28 -15.76 38.93 2.80
N LEU A 29 -16.06 38.60 4.06
CA LEU A 29 -15.29 37.60 4.77
C LEU A 29 -15.57 36.28 4.03
N PHE A 30 -14.61 35.81 3.25
CA PHE A 30 -14.50 34.40 2.93
C PHE A 30 -14.14 33.71 4.24
N GLY A 31 -15.14 33.20 4.96
CA GLY A 31 -14.87 32.17 5.96
C GLY A 31 -14.47 30.92 5.17
N GLN A 32 -13.27 30.40 5.42
CA GLN A 32 -12.95 29.04 5.01
C GLN A 32 -13.99 28.15 5.68
N THR A 33 -14.83 27.48 4.88
CA THR A 33 -15.68 26.42 5.40
C THR A 33 -14.75 25.32 5.92
N VAL A 34 -15.10 24.76 7.08
CA VAL A 34 -14.32 23.67 7.67
C VAL A 34 -14.78 22.40 6.97
N GLU A 35 -13.82 21.64 6.45
CA GLU A 35 -14.06 20.34 5.84
C GLU A 35 -14.69 19.34 6.83
N ASP A 36 -15.73 18.63 6.40
CA ASP A 36 -16.24 17.46 7.10
C ASP A 36 -15.72 16.20 6.41
N CYS A 37 -14.62 15.69 6.98
CA CYS A 37 -13.80 14.61 6.44
C CYS A 37 -14.44 13.22 6.36
N THR A 38 -15.76 13.10 6.46
CA THR A 38 -16.47 11.81 6.58
C THR A 38 -17.75 11.71 5.77
N ASN A 39 -18.09 12.71 4.96
CA ASN A 39 -19.41 12.81 4.35
C ASN A 39 -19.43 12.59 2.82
N GLY A 40 -18.26 12.38 2.20
CA GLY A 40 -18.15 12.13 0.76
C GLY A 40 -18.27 13.38 -0.10
N LEU A 41 -18.18 14.57 0.50
CA LEU A 41 -18.35 15.86 -0.17
C LEU A 41 -17.06 16.70 -0.07
N ASP A 42 -17.07 17.76 -0.87
CA ASP A 42 -16.10 18.85 -0.92
C ASP A 42 -16.81 20.05 -0.28
N ASP A 43 -16.69 20.17 1.05
CA ASP A 43 -17.41 21.14 1.87
C ASP A 43 -16.76 22.54 1.87
N ASP A 44 -15.49 22.61 1.49
CA ASP A 44 -14.69 23.82 1.36
C ASP A 44 -14.53 24.31 -0.09
N ASN A 45 -14.92 23.47 -1.05
CA ASN A 45 -14.92 23.74 -2.48
C ASN A 45 -13.53 23.98 -3.07
N ASP A 46 -12.49 23.37 -2.49
CA ASP A 46 -11.14 23.36 -3.06
C ASP A 46 -10.93 22.27 -4.13
N GLY A 47 -11.89 21.34 -4.25
CA GLY A 47 -11.94 20.28 -5.25
C GLY A 47 -11.43 18.93 -4.76
N LEU A 48 -11.18 18.79 -3.47
CA LEU A 48 -10.85 17.53 -2.80
C LEU A 48 -12.03 17.07 -1.93
N ILE A 49 -12.10 15.77 -1.63
CA ILE A 49 -13.17 15.19 -0.79
C ILE A 49 -12.57 14.37 0.34
N ASP A 50 -13.13 14.46 1.54
CA ASP A 50 -12.77 13.67 2.72
C ASP A 50 -11.24 13.45 2.87
N CYS A 51 -10.78 12.19 2.91
CA CYS A 51 -9.37 11.83 3.09
C CYS A 51 -8.46 12.11 1.89
N PHE A 52 -9.02 12.54 0.75
CA PHE A 52 -8.22 13.09 -0.36
C PHE A 52 -7.90 14.56 -0.13
N ASP A 53 -8.55 15.20 0.84
CA ASP A 53 -8.35 16.59 1.21
C ASP A 53 -7.18 16.77 2.20
N THR A 54 -6.34 17.77 1.94
CA THR A 54 -5.24 18.13 2.83
C THR A 54 -5.68 18.77 4.14
N ASP A 55 -6.89 19.35 4.18
CA ASP A 55 -7.48 19.94 5.38
C ASP A 55 -8.04 18.87 6.33
N CYS A 56 -8.19 17.64 5.85
CA CYS A 56 -8.55 16.45 6.62
C CYS A 56 -7.36 15.69 7.24
N THR A 57 -6.17 16.31 7.20
CA THR A 57 -4.96 15.69 7.74
C THR A 57 -4.97 15.65 9.27
N CYS A 58 -4.62 14.48 9.81
CA CYS A 58 -4.33 14.23 11.23
C CYS A 58 -5.52 14.40 12.19
N THR A 59 -6.74 14.18 11.70
CA THR A 59 -7.98 14.16 12.50
C THR A 59 -8.30 12.77 13.07
N GLY A 60 -7.50 11.74 12.78
CA GLY A 60 -7.76 10.35 13.16
C GLY A 60 -8.69 9.60 12.20
N GLN A 61 -9.55 10.33 11.48
CA GLN A 61 -10.59 9.78 10.60
C GLN A 61 -10.01 9.14 9.34
N CYS A 62 -8.82 9.57 8.94
CA CYS A 62 -8.12 9.12 7.74
C CYS A 62 -6.83 8.33 8.06
N ASP A 63 -6.64 7.86 9.29
CA ASP A 63 -5.39 7.22 9.74
C ASP A 63 -5.00 5.97 8.92
N SER A 64 -5.98 5.27 8.35
CA SER A 64 -5.76 4.10 7.47
C SER A 64 -5.67 4.47 5.98
N PHE A 65 -5.78 5.75 5.61
CA PHE A 65 -5.76 6.21 4.24
C PHE A 65 -4.33 6.40 3.72
N TYR A 66 -4.05 5.97 2.50
CA TYR A 66 -2.68 5.89 1.97
C TYR A 66 -2.05 7.25 1.62
N TYR A 67 -2.83 8.33 1.60
CA TYR A 67 -2.40 9.69 1.25
C TYR A 67 -2.34 10.65 2.44
N THR A 68 -2.12 10.15 3.66
CA THR A 68 -1.95 11.03 4.81
C THR A 68 -0.56 11.68 4.81
N THR A 69 -0.51 13.00 4.97
CA THR A 69 0.75 13.74 5.21
C THR A 69 1.13 13.76 6.69
N CYS A 70 0.43 12.99 7.53
CA CYS A 70 0.76 12.83 8.93
C CYS A 70 2.02 11.99 9.01
N ASN A 71 3.14 12.64 9.33
CA ASN A 71 4.35 11.91 9.68
C ASN A 71 4.01 11.07 10.92
N PRO A 72 4.04 9.72 10.85
CA PRO A 72 3.80 8.92 12.04
C PRO A 72 4.86 9.29 13.09
N ASP A 73 4.51 9.17 14.38
CA ASP A 73 5.43 9.46 15.51
C ASP A 73 6.76 8.68 15.43
N CYS A 74 6.83 7.65 14.59
CA CYS A 74 8.01 6.82 14.33
C CYS A 74 8.79 7.18 13.06
N TYR A 75 8.70 8.41 12.53
CA TYR A 75 9.53 8.78 11.38
C TYR A 75 11.02 8.84 11.77
N TYR A 76 11.83 7.98 11.15
CA TYR A 76 13.28 8.00 11.29
C TYR A 76 13.87 8.97 10.27
N LEU A 77 14.43 10.08 10.75
CA LEU A 77 15.31 10.92 9.94
C LEU A 77 16.72 10.29 9.96
N PRO A 78 17.18 9.68 8.85
CA PRO A 78 18.56 9.22 8.79
C PRO A 78 19.50 10.41 8.97
N PRO A 79 20.61 10.25 9.72
CA PRO A 79 21.62 11.29 9.83
C PRO A 79 22.05 11.75 8.44
N CYS A 80 22.09 13.06 8.21
CA CYS A 80 22.64 13.66 7.00
C CYS A 80 24.15 13.42 6.98
N GLY A 81 24.60 12.33 6.35
CA GLY A 81 25.99 11.92 6.29
C GLY A 81 26.21 10.79 5.30
N PRO A 82 27.48 10.45 4.99
CA PRO A 82 27.78 9.31 4.13
C PRO A 82 27.28 8.03 4.79
N VAL A 83 26.51 7.23 4.05
CA VAL A 83 26.11 5.88 4.47
C VAL A 83 27.32 4.97 4.29
N SER A 84 27.76 4.33 5.38
CA SER A 84 28.75 3.26 5.33
C SER A 84 28.05 1.90 5.39
N LEU A 85 28.39 1.03 4.44
CA LEU A 85 27.89 -0.33 4.41
C LEU A 85 28.86 -1.24 5.17
N ALA A 86 28.31 -2.08 6.04
CA ALA A 86 29.04 -3.14 6.72
C ALA A 86 28.19 -4.41 6.73
N THR A 87 28.84 -5.55 6.67
CA THR A 87 28.17 -6.84 6.85
C THR A 87 27.64 -6.95 8.27
N LYS A 88 26.32 -7.05 8.43
CA LYS A 88 25.68 -7.35 9.73
C LYS A 88 25.81 -8.83 10.07
N TRP A 89 25.51 -9.69 9.11
CA TRP A 89 25.62 -11.15 9.20
C TRP A 89 25.81 -11.75 7.80
N ILE A 90 26.25 -13.01 7.76
CA ILE A 90 26.27 -13.86 6.56
C ILE A 90 25.55 -15.14 6.94
N SER A 91 24.57 -15.54 6.13
CA SER A 91 23.87 -16.81 6.30
C SER A 91 24.68 -17.97 5.74
N ASN A 92 24.48 -19.17 6.28
CA ASN A 92 25.00 -20.42 5.71
C ASN A 92 24.03 -21.03 4.68
N ALA A 93 22.96 -20.32 4.29
CA ALA A 93 22.07 -20.75 3.21
C ALA A 93 22.80 -20.68 1.86
N GLU A 94 22.96 -21.84 1.23
CA GLU A 94 23.54 -21.96 -0.10
C GLU A 94 22.46 -21.60 -1.14
N THR A 95 22.58 -20.40 -1.72
CA THR A 95 21.56 -19.85 -2.65
C THR A 95 22.03 -19.84 -4.10
N GLY A 96 23.34 -19.89 -4.37
CA GLY A 96 23.90 -19.81 -5.73
C GLY A 96 24.23 -18.38 -6.14
N THR A 97 24.43 -18.13 -7.44
CA THR A 97 25.07 -16.90 -7.93
C THR A 97 24.10 -15.78 -8.34
N TYR A 98 22.80 -16.04 -8.48
CA TYR A 98 21.81 -15.06 -8.96
C TYR A 98 20.43 -15.20 -8.31
N SER A 99 20.38 -15.58 -7.02
CA SER A 99 19.11 -15.75 -6.33
C SER A 99 18.43 -14.42 -6.06
N PRO A 100 17.23 -14.19 -6.62
CA PRO A 100 16.40 -13.11 -6.13
C PRO A 100 15.95 -13.43 -4.69
N LEU A 101 15.67 -12.37 -3.95
CA LEU A 101 15.13 -12.44 -2.60
C LEU A 101 13.93 -11.51 -2.49
N VAL A 102 13.08 -11.79 -1.51
CA VAL A 102 12.06 -10.88 -1.03
C VAL A 102 12.24 -10.78 0.49
N ALA A 103 11.97 -9.62 1.05
CA ALA A 103 12.02 -9.40 2.49
C ALA A 103 10.66 -8.88 2.98
N GLY A 104 10.21 -9.41 4.11
CA GLY A 104 8.94 -9.07 4.73
C GLY A 104 8.92 -9.57 6.16
N ASP A 105 8.20 -8.87 7.03
CA ASP A 105 7.98 -9.33 8.41
C ASP A 105 6.98 -10.49 8.38
N LEU A 106 7.48 -11.71 8.50
CA LEU A 106 6.70 -12.94 8.37
C LEU A 106 6.20 -13.44 9.71
N ASP A 107 6.72 -12.99 10.85
CA ASP A 107 6.25 -13.43 12.16
C ASP A 107 5.75 -12.30 13.07
N GLY A 108 5.72 -11.06 12.57
CA GLY A 108 5.15 -9.90 13.24
C GLY A 108 6.04 -9.35 14.34
N ASP A 109 7.35 -9.67 14.35
CA ASP A 109 8.30 -9.18 15.35
C ASP A 109 8.88 -7.79 15.04
N GLY A 110 8.55 -7.23 13.87
CA GLY A 110 9.02 -5.93 13.38
C GLY A 110 10.39 -5.98 12.68
N ILE A 111 11.00 -7.15 12.52
CA ILE A 111 12.26 -7.38 11.82
C ILE A 111 11.99 -8.27 10.59
N PRO A 112 12.08 -7.72 9.37
CA PRO A 112 11.79 -8.49 8.17
C PRO A 112 12.68 -9.73 8.01
N GLU A 113 12.06 -10.90 7.82
CA GLU A 113 12.69 -12.09 7.28
C GLU A 113 13.16 -11.87 5.85
N VAL A 114 14.09 -12.72 5.40
CA VAL A 114 14.52 -12.81 4.01
C VAL A 114 14.12 -14.17 3.45
N VAL A 115 13.29 -14.18 2.42
CA VAL A 115 12.91 -15.37 1.66
C VAL A 115 13.69 -15.42 0.36
N THR A 116 14.29 -16.56 0.07
CA THR A 116 15.06 -16.75 -1.17
C THR A 116 15.08 -18.23 -1.57
N THR A 117 15.63 -18.53 -2.75
CA THR A 117 15.69 -19.88 -3.31
C THR A 117 17.11 -20.22 -3.76
N LEU A 118 17.47 -21.51 -3.73
CA LEU A 118 18.67 -22.00 -4.41
C LEU A 118 18.43 -22.03 -5.93
N VAL A 119 19.22 -21.26 -6.67
CA VAL A 119 19.25 -21.32 -8.14
C VAL A 119 19.61 -22.74 -8.58
N GLU A 120 18.78 -23.31 -9.47
CA GLU A 120 18.93 -24.68 -10.01
C GLU A 120 18.81 -25.80 -8.95
N GLY A 121 18.49 -25.45 -7.70
CA GLY A 121 18.20 -26.38 -6.62
C GLY A 121 16.71 -26.68 -6.51
N ALA A 122 16.32 -27.19 -5.34
CA ALA A 122 14.93 -27.39 -4.94
C ALA A 122 14.59 -26.67 -3.61
N GLU A 123 15.52 -25.86 -3.10
CA GLU A 123 15.47 -25.29 -1.77
C GLU A 123 14.91 -23.86 -1.81
N MET A 124 13.87 -23.64 -1.01
CA MET A 124 13.51 -22.31 -0.52
C MET A 124 14.02 -22.17 0.92
N TYR A 125 14.51 -20.98 1.26
CA TYR A 125 14.95 -20.59 2.58
C TYR A 125 14.12 -19.43 3.11
N ILE A 126 13.77 -19.50 4.39
CA ILE A 126 13.33 -18.34 5.19
C ILE A 126 14.45 -18.07 6.18
N LEU A 127 15.02 -16.88 6.13
CA LEU A 127 16.14 -16.45 6.97
C LEU A 127 15.67 -15.39 7.95
N ASP A 128 16.13 -15.51 9.19
CA ASP A 128 15.94 -14.53 10.25
C ASP A 128 16.65 -13.22 9.90
N GLY A 129 15.91 -12.10 9.85
CA GLY A 129 16.46 -10.79 9.48
C GLY A 129 17.45 -10.22 10.51
N ALA A 130 17.33 -10.62 11.77
CA ALA A 130 18.20 -10.14 12.84
C ALA A 130 19.59 -10.81 12.80
N THR A 131 19.63 -12.10 12.50
CA THR A 131 20.79 -12.99 12.71
C THR A 131 21.30 -13.69 11.46
N GLY A 132 20.51 -13.74 10.38
CA GLY A 132 20.81 -14.48 9.16
C GLY A 132 20.69 -16.00 9.30
N GLN A 133 20.20 -16.51 10.42
CA GLN A 133 20.01 -17.94 10.63
C GLN A 133 18.84 -18.46 9.78
N ILE A 134 18.92 -19.71 9.35
CA ILE A 134 17.86 -20.38 8.61
C ILE A 134 16.72 -20.70 9.59
N LYS A 135 15.58 -20.03 9.46
CA LYS A 135 14.34 -20.35 10.20
C LYS A 135 13.64 -21.54 9.57
N TYR A 136 13.63 -21.59 8.23
CA TYR A 136 13.05 -22.67 7.47
C TYR A 136 13.86 -22.97 6.20
N GLN A 137 13.93 -24.26 5.87
CA GLN A 137 14.43 -24.75 4.59
C GLN A 137 13.48 -25.83 4.09
N THR A 138 13.08 -25.75 2.83
CA THR A 138 12.23 -26.78 2.23
C THR A 138 12.94 -28.14 2.26
N THR A 139 12.27 -29.17 2.79
CA THR A 139 12.80 -30.54 2.91
C THR A 139 12.12 -31.54 1.97
N ASN A 140 11.14 -31.10 1.18
CA ASN A 140 10.30 -31.99 0.37
C ASN A 140 11.03 -32.45 -0.91
N PRO A 141 11.16 -33.77 -1.16
CA PRO A 141 11.84 -34.32 -2.34
C PRO A 141 11.06 -34.14 -3.65
N ASN A 142 9.79 -33.72 -3.61
CA ASN A 142 8.96 -33.46 -4.80
C ASN A 142 8.95 -31.99 -5.22
N THR A 143 9.83 -31.18 -4.64
CA THR A 143 9.95 -29.76 -4.96
C THR A 143 10.79 -29.59 -6.23
N VAL A 144 10.29 -28.84 -7.22
CA VAL A 144 10.89 -28.77 -8.57
C VAL A 144 11.31 -27.33 -8.86
N TRP A 145 12.61 -26.99 -8.75
CA TRP A 145 13.08 -25.62 -8.98
C TRP A 145 14.33 -25.40 -9.89
N PRO A 146 14.48 -26.04 -11.06
CA PRO A 146 15.33 -25.46 -12.10
C PRO A 146 14.55 -24.39 -12.91
N GLY A 147 14.20 -23.30 -12.21
CA GLY A 147 13.35 -22.20 -12.71
C GLY A 147 13.33 -20.99 -11.76
N GLY A 148 14.47 -20.60 -11.18
CA GLY A 148 14.53 -19.64 -10.07
C GLY A 148 14.24 -18.20 -10.49
N THR A 149 13.07 -17.69 -10.11
CA THR A 149 12.78 -16.24 -10.08
C THR A 149 12.19 -15.82 -8.74
N ALA A 150 12.06 -14.51 -8.54
CA ALA A 150 11.76 -13.92 -7.24
C ALA A 150 10.46 -14.49 -6.64
N PRO A 151 10.48 -14.95 -5.37
CA PRO A 151 9.25 -15.15 -4.62
C PRO A 151 8.49 -13.83 -4.49
N ALA A 152 7.18 -13.93 -4.31
CA ALA A 152 6.35 -12.83 -3.85
C ALA A 152 5.80 -13.15 -2.46
N ILE A 153 5.53 -12.11 -1.67
CA ILE A 153 4.87 -12.22 -0.36
C ILE A 153 3.61 -11.37 -0.38
N ALA A 154 2.51 -11.92 0.12
CA ALA A 154 1.29 -11.18 0.47
C ALA A 154 0.42 -12.01 1.42
N ASP A 155 -0.41 -11.34 2.21
CA ASP A 155 -1.46 -11.99 3.00
C ASP A 155 -2.60 -12.41 2.05
N LEU A 156 -2.69 -13.71 1.75
CA LEU A 156 -3.63 -14.28 0.78
C LEU A 156 -4.86 -14.90 1.45
N ASP A 157 -4.78 -15.21 2.73
CA ASP A 157 -5.86 -15.81 3.51
C ASP A 157 -6.42 -14.90 4.62
N ASN A 158 -5.91 -13.66 4.72
CA ASN A 158 -6.31 -12.60 5.64
C ASN A 158 -6.12 -12.97 7.11
N ASP A 159 -5.06 -13.73 7.43
CA ASP A 159 -4.69 -14.07 8.80
C ASP A 159 -3.72 -13.05 9.44
N GLY A 160 -3.23 -12.09 8.66
CA GLY A 160 -2.29 -11.05 9.07
C GLY A 160 -0.82 -11.40 8.87
N PHE A 161 -0.50 -12.59 8.35
CA PHE A 161 0.84 -13.00 7.96
C PHE A 161 0.94 -13.14 6.44
N GLY A 162 2.16 -13.04 5.91
CA GLY A 162 2.39 -13.13 4.48
C GLY A 162 2.63 -14.57 4.01
N GLU A 163 1.84 -15.04 3.04
CA GLU A 163 2.14 -16.23 2.27
C GLU A 163 3.23 -15.96 1.23
N ILE A 164 4.05 -16.97 0.97
CA ILE A 164 5.12 -16.98 -0.02
C ILE A 164 4.65 -17.69 -1.29
N VAL A 165 4.62 -16.96 -2.40
CA VAL A 165 4.23 -17.48 -3.71
C VAL A 165 5.43 -17.64 -4.64
N LEU A 166 5.50 -18.79 -5.31
CA LEU A 166 6.56 -19.13 -6.25
C LEU A 166 6.00 -19.87 -7.48
N VAL A 167 6.72 -19.83 -8.61
CA VAL A 167 6.39 -20.60 -9.83
C VAL A 167 7.35 -21.76 -10.04
N GLY A 168 6.90 -22.99 -9.83
CA GLY A 168 7.73 -24.19 -9.98
C GLY A 168 8.20 -24.42 -11.43
N ASP A 169 9.20 -25.29 -11.63
CA ASP A 169 9.68 -25.67 -12.97
C ASP A 169 8.58 -26.36 -13.82
N ASN A 170 7.61 -26.99 -13.16
CA ASN A 170 6.40 -27.52 -13.78
C ASN A 170 5.38 -26.44 -14.19
N ARG A 171 5.72 -25.16 -14.00
CA ARG A 171 4.90 -23.97 -14.22
C ARG A 171 3.67 -23.90 -13.32
N ARG A 172 3.64 -24.55 -12.16
CA ARG A 172 2.52 -24.39 -11.22
C ARG A 172 2.86 -23.35 -10.16
N LEU A 173 1.84 -22.68 -9.65
CA LEU A 173 1.96 -21.82 -8.48
C LEU A 173 2.10 -22.70 -7.23
N TYR A 174 3.06 -22.36 -6.38
CA TYR A 174 3.22 -22.93 -5.05
C TYR A 174 3.02 -21.81 -4.06
N CYS A 175 2.24 -22.08 -3.01
CA CYS A 175 1.99 -21.15 -1.93
C CYS A 175 2.37 -21.81 -0.62
N TYR A 176 3.25 -21.17 0.12
CA TYR A 176 3.66 -21.56 1.47
C TYR A 176 3.19 -20.50 2.45
N ASP A 177 2.82 -20.89 3.67
CA ASP A 177 2.61 -19.89 4.72
C ASP A 177 3.93 -19.30 5.22
N HIS A 178 3.80 -18.31 6.10
CA HIS A 178 4.90 -17.59 6.73
C HIS A 178 5.89 -18.48 7.51
N THR A 179 5.50 -19.71 7.87
CA THR A 179 6.34 -20.71 8.55
C THR A 179 7.01 -21.69 7.59
N GLY A 180 6.66 -21.65 6.31
CA GLY A 180 7.16 -22.55 5.26
C GLY A 180 6.32 -23.81 5.04
N VAL A 181 5.11 -23.90 5.60
CA VAL A 181 4.19 -25.02 5.31
C VAL A 181 3.51 -24.78 3.97
N LEU A 182 3.50 -25.80 3.11
CA LEU A 182 2.83 -25.73 1.80
C LEU A 182 1.31 -25.68 1.99
N GLN A 183 0.68 -24.57 1.59
CA GLN A 183 -0.76 -24.35 1.64
C GLN A 183 -1.44 -24.95 0.40
N PHE A 184 -0.94 -24.63 -0.80
CA PHE A 184 -1.48 -25.20 -2.04
C PHE A 184 -0.46 -25.30 -3.18
N VAL A 185 -0.80 -26.14 -4.15
CA VAL A 185 -0.23 -26.14 -5.50
C VAL A 185 -1.35 -25.83 -6.48
N GLY A 186 -1.21 -24.73 -7.23
CA GLY A 186 -2.21 -24.25 -8.17
C GLY A 186 -2.59 -25.33 -9.20
N PRO A 187 -3.89 -25.50 -9.53
CA PRO A 187 -4.36 -26.54 -10.42
C PRO A 187 -3.99 -26.29 -11.90
N THR A 188 -3.65 -25.05 -12.25
CA THR A 188 -3.35 -24.62 -13.63
C THR A 188 -1.87 -24.28 -13.78
N ILE A 189 -1.31 -24.57 -14.96
CA ILE A 189 0.04 -24.11 -15.32
C ILE A 189 0.01 -22.64 -15.73
N VAL A 190 1.05 -21.90 -15.36
CA VAL A 190 1.23 -20.50 -15.71
C VAL A 190 1.86 -20.36 -17.10
N GLY A 191 1.46 -19.31 -17.79
CA GLY A 191 1.93 -18.94 -19.11
C GLY A 191 1.50 -19.85 -20.25
N TYR A 192 2.02 -19.52 -21.44
CA TYR A 192 1.71 -20.23 -22.68
C TYR A 192 2.90 -21.01 -23.24
N ASP A 193 4.09 -20.80 -22.69
CA ASP A 193 5.31 -21.51 -23.10
C ASP A 193 6.16 -21.92 -21.90
N TYR A 194 7.24 -22.64 -22.16
CA TYR A 194 8.09 -23.22 -21.12
C TYR A 194 8.86 -22.19 -20.29
N ARG A 195 9.16 -21.00 -20.83
CA ARG A 195 9.93 -19.96 -20.14
C ARG A 195 9.19 -19.34 -18.96
N TYR A 196 7.87 -19.48 -18.89
CA TYR A 196 7.10 -19.04 -17.73
C TYR A 196 7.42 -19.76 -16.43
N ARG A 197 8.24 -20.83 -16.48
CA ARG A 197 8.87 -21.36 -15.27
C ARG A 197 9.80 -20.37 -14.56
N TYR A 198 10.17 -19.28 -15.24
CA TYR A 198 10.94 -18.14 -14.70
C TYR A 198 10.05 -16.91 -14.51
N ALA A 199 8.74 -17.09 -14.33
CA ALA A 199 7.85 -15.96 -14.10
C ALA A 199 7.90 -15.52 -12.64
N VAL A 200 7.93 -14.21 -12.42
CA VAL A 200 7.80 -13.60 -11.10
C VAL A 200 6.30 -13.37 -10.83
N PRO A 201 5.74 -13.92 -9.74
CA PRO A 201 4.41 -13.55 -9.27
C PRO A 201 4.36 -12.07 -8.90
N ASN A 202 3.33 -11.37 -9.39
CA ASN A 202 2.98 -10.04 -8.93
C ASN A 202 1.67 -10.17 -8.17
N ILE A 203 1.49 -9.44 -7.08
CA ILE A 203 0.33 -9.60 -6.22
C ILE A 203 -0.36 -8.24 -6.07
N ALA A 204 -1.67 -8.23 -6.28
CA ALA A 204 -2.52 -7.07 -6.06
C ALA A 204 -3.97 -7.53 -5.91
N ASP A 205 -4.76 -6.78 -5.15
CA ASP A 205 -6.21 -6.90 -5.16
C ASP A 205 -6.75 -6.21 -6.42
N PHE A 206 -7.05 -6.99 -7.46
CA PHE A 206 -7.44 -6.43 -8.77
C PHE A 206 -8.92 -6.12 -8.86
N ASP A 207 -9.75 -6.74 -8.02
CA ASP A 207 -11.19 -6.57 -8.01
C ASP A 207 -11.72 -5.81 -6.78
N HIS A 208 -10.81 -5.38 -5.90
CA HIS A 208 -11.06 -4.61 -4.67
C HIS A 208 -11.93 -5.37 -3.66
N ASN A 209 -11.77 -6.70 -3.58
CA ASN A 209 -12.53 -7.56 -2.68
C ASN A 209 -11.85 -7.75 -1.31
N GLY A 210 -10.64 -7.22 -1.11
CA GLY A 210 -9.83 -7.35 0.10
C GLY A 210 -9.06 -8.68 0.21
N VAL A 211 -9.01 -9.48 -0.85
CA VAL A 211 -8.18 -10.68 -1.00
C VAL A 211 -7.35 -10.47 -2.26
N PRO A 212 -6.01 -10.42 -2.15
CA PRO A 212 -5.18 -10.17 -3.32
C PRO A 212 -5.11 -11.38 -4.28
N GLU A 213 -5.09 -11.10 -5.58
CA GLU A 213 -4.83 -12.08 -6.64
C GLU A 213 -3.36 -12.07 -7.09
N ILE A 214 -2.99 -13.15 -7.78
CA ILE A 214 -1.66 -13.35 -8.35
C ILE A 214 -1.70 -13.09 -9.86
N ASN A 215 -0.90 -12.14 -10.32
CA ASN A 215 -0.65 -11.86 -11.73
C ASN A 215 0.66 -12.52 -12.22
N ILE A 216 0.57 -13.22 -13.36
CA ILE A 216 1.70 -13.74 -14.12
C ILE A 216 1.51 -13.38 -15.59
N GLY A 217 2.31 -12.45 -16.11
CA GLY A 217 2.16 -11.96 -17.48
C GLY A 217 0.76 -11.35 -17.70
N ASN A 218 -0.04 -11.94 -18.60
CA ASN A 218 -1.43 -11.54 -18.84
C ASN A 218 -2.46 -12.53 -18.25
N GLN A 219 -2.07 -13.29 -17.22
CA GLN A 219 -2.94 -14.19 -16.48
C GLN A 219 -3.12 -13.70 -15.04
N ILE A 220 -4.34 -13.86 -14.52
CA ILE A 220 -4.72 -13.57 -13.14
C ILE A 220 -5.18 -14.88 -12.50
N PHE A 221 -4.66 -15.18 -11.31
CA PHE A 221 -4.95 -16.36 -10.52
C PHE A 221 -5.48 -15.97 -9.14
N SER A 222 -6.37 -16.79 -8.58
CA SER A 222 -6.86 -16.62 -7.21
C SER A 222 -5.71 -16.76 -6.21
N GLY A 223 -5.56 -15.81 -5.29
CA GLY A 223 -4.60 -15.88 -4.20
C GLY A 223 -4.83 -17.07 -3.28
N GLN A 224 -6.10 -17.40 -3.00
CA GLN A 224 -6.47 -18.48 -2.07
C GLN A 224 -6.30 -19.90 -2.63
N THR A 225 -6.34 -20.08 -3.96
CA THR A 225 -6.42 -21.42 -4.57
C THR A 225 -5.41 -21.66 -5.69
N GLY A 226 -4.79 -20.61 -6.22
CA GLY A 226 -3.95 -20.67 -7.42
C GLY A 226 -4.73 -21.03 -8.70
N ALA A 227 -6.07 -21.03 -8.67
CA ALA A 227 -6.90 -21.28 -9.85
C ALA A 227 -6.85 -20.09 -10.80
N LEU A 228 -6.81 -20.35 -12.11
CA LEU A 228 -6.83 -19.31 -13.14
C LEU A 228 -8.20 -18.61 -13.16
N LEU A 229 -8.22 -17.30 -12.97
CA LEU A 229 -9.42 -16.46 -13.00
C LEU A 229 -9.60 -15.80 -14.37
N SER A 230 -8.52 -15.28 -14.96
CA SER A 230 -8.57 -14.58 -16.25
C SER A 230 -7.27 -14.73 -17.03
N SER A 231 -7.34 -14.62 -18.35
CA SER A 231 -6.24 -14.84 -19.27
C SER A 231 -6.42 -14.02 -20.55
N GLY A 232 -5.39 -13.28 -20.95
CA GLY A 232 -5.35 -12.57 -22.23
C GLY A 232 -5.00 -13.43 -23.45
N GLY A 233 -4.78 -14.74 -23.28
CA GLY A 233 -4.40 -15.67 -24.35
C GLY A 233 -3.00 -15.41 -24.92
N THR A 234 -2.68 -16.09 -26.04
CA THR A 234 -1.35 -16.02 -26.69
C THR A 234 -1.10 -14.74 -27.48
N GLY A 235 -2.10 -13.85 -27.61
CA GLY A 235 -2.00 -12.63 -28.43
C GLY A 235 -2.16 -12.86 -29.94
N ASP A 236 -2.59 -14.04 -30.39
CA ASP A 236 -2.82 -14.33 -31.82
C ASP A 236 -4.18 -13.83 -32.35
N ALA A 237 -5.00 -13.19 -31.51
CA ALA A 237 -6.23 -12.56 -31.93
C ALA A 237 -5.91 -11.21 -32.59
N LYS A 238 -5.74 -11.23 -33.92
CA LYS A 238 -5.95 -10.04 -34.74
C LYS A 238 -7.45 -9.76 -34.77
N GLU A 239 -7.90 -8.79 -33.98
CA GLU A 239 -9.12 -8.05 -34.30
C GLU A 239 -8.79 -6.87 -35.21
#